data_AF-A0A5E4MMS5-F1
#
_entry.id   AF-A0A5E4MMS5-F1
#
_cell.length_a   1.000
_cell.length_b   1.000
_cell.length_c   1.000
_cell.angle_alpha   90.00
_cell.angle_beta   90.00
_cell.angle_gamma   90.00
#
_symmetry.space_group_name_H-M   'P 1'
#
loop_
_entity.id
_entity.type
_entity.pdbx_description
1 polymer ?
#
loop_
_entity_poly.entity_id
_entity_poly.type
_entity_poly.pdbx_seq_one_letter_code
_entity_poly.pdbx_strand_id
1 'polypeptide(L)'
;MFNVLESIYTHFSLPKKNKILDEFQMNLGLSERSISKICDTRWICRYKTCNAIKTNFKAIVRALRFENNESADKDATQYIILITFETVIDILSSIEKASFVVHMFVLNDVLIIIYILSNQLQKKTEPLGNEANLINGVITSFENNRSDEYVSIL
;
A
#
# COMPACT_ATOMS: atom_id res chain seq x y z
N MET A 1 -6.49 3.36 8.27
CA MET A 1 -5.42 3.23 7.26
C MET A 1 -5.07 1.76 7.01
N PHE A 2 -4.45 1.04 7.95
CA PHE A 2 -4.10 -0.38 7.74
C PHE A 2 -5.29 -1.30 7.43
N ASN A 3 -6.47 -1.07 8.03
CA ASN A 3 -7.67 -1.84 7.68
C ASN A 3 -8.02 -1.72 6.19
N VAL A 4 -7.85 -0.53 5.60
CA VAL A 4 -8.09 -0.32 4.17
C VAL A 4 -7.05 -1.07 3.33
N LEU A 5 -5.77 -1.06 3.75
CA LEU A 5 -4.73 -1.86 3.09
C LEU A 5 -5.03 -3.36 3.15
N GLU A 6 -5.55 -3.85 4.28
CA GLU A 6 -5.95 -5.26 4.45
C GLU A 6 -7.20 -5.59 3.63
N SER A 7 -8.17 -4.67 3.51
CA SER A 7 -9.33 -4.84 2.63
C SER A 7 -8.92 -4.92 1.16
N ILE A 8 -8.00 -4.06 0.72
CA ILE A 8 -7.43 -4.11 -0.65
C ILE A 8 -6.75 -5.47 -0.87
N TYR A 9 -5.88 -5.87 0.06
CA TYR A 9 -5.22 -7.19 0.00
C TYR A 9 -6.24 -8.32 -0.09
N THR A 10 -7.23 -8.35 0.79
CA THR A 10 -8.26 -9.40 0.85
C THR A 10 -9.03 -9.47 -0.46
N HIS A 11 -9.43 -8.33 -1.02
CA HIS A 11 -10.15 -8.26 -2.28
C HIS A 11 -9.31 -8.81 -3.46
N PHE A 12 -8.07 -8.36 -3.60
CA PHE A 12 -7.18 -8.82 -4.68
C PHE A 12 -6.48 -10.15 -4.39
N SER A 13 -6.70 -10.77 -3.21
CA SER A 13 -6.24 -12.14 -2.96
C SER A 13 -7.04 -13.18 -3.75
N LEU A 14 -8.22 -12.80 -4.25
CA LEU A 14 -9.06 -13.64 -5.10
C LEU A 14 -8.48 -13.73 -6.52
N PRO A 15 -8.23 -14.94 -7.07
CA PRO A 15 -7.52 -15.09 -8.35
C PRO A 15 -8.13 -14.33 -9.54
N LYS A 16 -9.48 -14.29 -9.64
CA LYS A 16 -10.17 -13.54 -10.70
C LYS A 16 -9.93 -12.03 -10.59
N LYS A 17 -9.92 -11.50 -9.36
CA LYS A 17 -9.72 -10.08 -9.07
C LYS A 17 -8.27 -9.68 -9.27
N ASN A 18 -7.34 -10.54 -8.85
CA ASN A 18 -5.91 -10.34 -9.10
C ASN A 18 -5.62 -10.25 -10.59
N LYS A 19 -6.18 -11.15 -11.41
CA LYS A 19 -5.99 -11.10 -12.86
C LYS A 19 -6.41 -9.77 -13.47
N ILE A 20 -7.55 -9.20 -13.04
CA ILE A 20 -8.01 -7.87 -13.49
C ILE A 20 -6.99 -6.80 -13.08
N LEU A 21 -6.49 -6.85 -11.84
CA LEU A 21 -5.45 -5.94 -11.39
C LEU A 21 -4.17 -6.05 -12.24
N ASP A 22 -3.72 -7.27 -12.55
CA ASP A 22 -2.51 -7.53 -13.33
C ASP A 22 -2.65 -6.96 -14.76
N GLU A 23 -3.82 -7.12 -15.39
CA GLU A 23 -4.13 -6.52 -16.68
C GLU A 23 -4.00 -4.98 -16.62
N PHE A 24 -4.51 -4.33 -15.58
CA PHE A 24 -4.35 -2.89 -15.39
C PHE A 24 -2.91 -2.47 -15.06
N GLN A 25 -2.15 -3.28 -14.33
CA GLN A 25 -0.73 -3.04 -14.06
C GLN A 25 0.08 -3.08 -15.35
N MET A 26 -0.11 -4.12 -16.18
CA MET A 26 0.53 -4.26 -17.49
C MET A 26 0.19 -3.10 -18.43
N ASN A 27 -1.09 -2.73 -18.53
CA ASN A 27 -1.56 -1.62 -19.37
C ASN A 27 -0.99 -0.25 -18.94
N LEU A 28 -0.52 -0.13 -17.71
CA LEU A 28 0.10 1.09 -17.17
C LEU A 28 1.64 1.04 -17.22
N GLY A 29 2.24 -0.05 -17.70
CA GLY A 29 3.69 -0.25 -17.67
C GLY A 29 4.26 -0.43 -16.26
N LEU A 30 3.43 -0.83 -15.31
CA LEU A 30 3.84 -1.09 -13.92
C LEU A 30 4.38 -2.53 -13.82
N SER A 31 5.40 -2.73 -12.98
CA SER A 31 5.85 -4.09 -12.66
C SER A 31 4.73 -4.85 -11.96
N GLU A 32 4.45 -6.08 -12.40
CA GLU A 32 3.52 -6.97 -11.71
C GLU A 32 3.96 -7.15 -10.27
N ARG A 33 3.16 -6.64 -9.34
CA ARG A 33 3.45 -6.69 -7.90
C ARG A 33 2.24 -7.22 -7.18
N SER A 34 2.39 -8.41 -6.63
CA SER A 34 1.40 -8.96 -5.72
C SER A 34 1.32 -8.13 -4.45
N ILE A 35 0.08 -7.83 -4.04
CA ILE A 35 -0.19 -7.18 -2.76
C ILE A 35 -0.04 -8.28 -1.70
N SER A 36 0.90 -8.12 -0.77
CA SER A 36 1.12 -9.09 0.30
C SER A 36 0.18 -8.85 1.49
N LYS A 37 -0.16 -9.92 2.21
CA LYS A 37 -0.89 -9.84 3.48
C LYS A 37 -0.12 -9.01 4.51
N ILE A 38 -0.84 -8.20 5.29
CA ILE A 38 -0.22 -7.52 6.43
C ILE A 38 0.04 -8.52 7.55
N CYS A 39 1.21 -8.43 8.16
CA CYS A 39 1.54 -9.18 9.38
C CYS A 39 1.69 -8.19 10.53
N ASP A 40 0.99 -8.43 11.63
CA ASP A 40 0.94 -7.49 12.75
C ASP A 40 2.29 -7.30 13.44
N THR A 41 3.13 -8.35 13.47
CA THR A 41 4.39 -8.38 14.22
C THR A 41 5.61 -7.95 13.41
N ARG A 42 5.48 -7.69 12.11
CA ARG A 42 6.61 -7.42 11.22
C ARG A 42 6.41 -6.14 10.41
N TRP A 43 7.09 -5.07 10.83
CA TRP A 43 7.15 -3.78 10.11
C TRP A 43 7.55 -3.94 8.64
N ILE A 44 8.38 -4.95 8.33
CA ILE A 44 8.77 -5.30 6.95
C ILE A 44 7.54 -5.66 6.09
N CYS A 45 6.59 -6.44 6.62
CA CYS A 45 5.38 -6.80 5.89
C CYS A 45 4.51 -5.57 5.66
N ARG A 46 4.34 -4.72 6.68
CA ARG A 46 3.61 -3.45 6.58
C ARG A 46 4.21 -2.55 5.50
N TYR A 47 5.54 -2.41 5.46
CA TYR A 47 6.25 -1.65 4.43
C TYR A 47 5.98 -2.22 3.03
N LYS A 48 6.22 -3.53 2.83
CA LYS A 48 6.03 -4.19 1.53
C LYS A 48 4.61 -4.00 0.99
N THR A 49 3.60 -4.21 1.83
CA THR A 49 2.19 -4.02 1.44
C THR A 49 1.87 -2.57 1.13
N CYS A 50 2.26 -1.63 2.01
CA CYS A 50 2.01 -0.20 1.80
C CYS A 50 2.71 0.31 0.52
N ASN A 51 3.95 -0.12 0.28
CA ASN A 51 4.71 0.22 -0.92
C ASN A 51 4.09 -0.38 -2.19
N ALA A 52 3.66 -1.64 -2.16
CA ALA A 52 2.99 -2.28 -3.30
C ALA A 52 1.69 -1.53 -3.67
N ILE A 53 0.89 -1.14 -2.67
CA ILE A 53 -0.34 -0.37 -2.87
C ILE A 53 -0.03 1.04 -3.38
N LYS A 54 0.93 1.77 -2.78
CA LYS A 54 1.35 3.11 -3.24
C LYS A 54 1.81 3.08 -4.70
N THR A 55 2.67 2.13 -5.05
CA THR A 55 3.24 2.01 -6.42
C THR A 55 2.23 1.53 -7.46
N ASN A 56 1.17 0.84 -7.06
CA ASN A 56 0.10 0.37 -7.95
C ASN A 56 -1.23 1.09 -7.77
N PHE A 57 -1.23 2.25 -7.07
CA PHE A 57 -2.46 2.92 -6.65
C PHE A 57 -3.40 3.21 -7.83
N LYS A 58 -2.85 3.67 -8.95
CA LYS A 58 -3.60 3.94 -10.18
C LYS A 58 -4.23 2.68 -10.79
N ALA A 59 -3.52 1.56 -10.78
CA ALA A 59 -4.05 0.28 -11.27
C ALA A 59 -5.18 -0.23 -10.37
N ILE A 60 -4.99 -0.14 -9.05
CA ILE A 60 -5.98 -0.53 -8.03
C ILE A 60 -7.28 0.27 -8.20
N VAL A 61 -7.19 1.61 -8.29
CA VAL A 61 -8.37 2.46 -8.48
C VAL A 61 -9.11 2.11 -9.78
N ARG A 62 -8.39 1.85 -10.87
CA ARG A 62 -9.00 1.47 -12.15
C ARG A 62 -9.68 0.11 -12.11
N ALA A 63 -9.04 -0.88 -11.50
CA ALA A 63 -9.62 -2.22 -11.33
C ALA A 63 -10.93 -2.15 -10.52
N LEU A 64 -10.91 -1.46 -9.38
CA LEU A 64 -12.11 -1.30 -8.54
C LEU A 64 -13.23 -0.53 -9.25
N ARG A 65 -12.92 0.54 -9.98
CA ARG A 65 -13.93 1.30 -10.75
C ARG A 65 -14.50 0.48 -11.91
N PHE A 66 -13.68 -0.33 -12.58
CA PHE A 66 -14.13 -1.24 -13.63
C PHE A 66 -15.16 -2.23 -13.08
N GLU A 67 -14.86 -2.86 -11.94
CA GLU A 67 -15.79 -3.80 -11.29
C GLU A 67 -17.07 -3.12 -10.80
N ASN A 68 -16.97 -1.91 -10.26
CA ASN A 68 -18.14 -1.13 -9.85
C ASN A 68 -19.08 -0.86 -11.03
N ASN A 69 -18.53 -0.57 -12.21
CA ASN A 69 -19.32 -0.29 -13.41
C ASN A 69 -19.91 -1.57 -14.02
N GLU A 70 -19.17 -2.69 -14.07
CA GLU A 70 -19.69 -3.97 -14.57
C GLU A 70 -20.83 -4.55 -13.70
N SER A 71 -20.82 -4.23 -12.41
CA SER A 71 -21.82 -4.71 -11.46
C SER A 71 -23.15 -3.93 -11.55
N ALA A 72 -23.14 -2.72 -12.11
CA ALA A 72 -24.34 -1.88 -12.29
C ALA A 72 -25.20 -2.30 -13.49
N ASP A 73 -24.64 -3.08 -14.42
CA ASP A 73 -25.25 -3.41 -15.72
C ASP A 73 -25.88 -4.82 -15.76
N LYS A 74 -25.82 -5.59 -14.66
CA LYS A 74 -26.33 -6.97 -14.57
C LYS A 74 -27.50 -7.05 -13.59
N ASP A 75 -28.67 -7.40 -14.11
CA ASP A 75 -29.89 -7.68 -13.34
C ASP A 75 -29.59 -8.73 -12.24
N ALA A 76 -29.77 -8.34 -10.98
CA ALA A 76 -29.10 -8.96 -9.85
C ALA A 76 -29.65 -10.34 -9.50
N THR A 77 -28.84 -11.39 -9.68
CA THR A 77 -29.00 -12.67 -8.98
C THR A 77 -27.87 -12.86 -7.97
N GLN A 78 -28.25 -13.21 -6.74
CA GLN A 78 -27.45 -13.84 -5.69
C GLN A 78 -26.57 -12.93 -4.80
N TYR A 79 -26.98 -12.85 -3.53
CA TYR A 79 -26.35 -12.29 -2.32
C TYR A 79 -24.81 -12.13 -2.30
N ILE A 80 -24.05 -13.05 -2.88
CA ILE A 80 -22.58 -12.97 -2.98
C ILE A 80 -22.14 -11.79 -3.88
N ILE A 81 -22.88 -11.51 -4.95
CA ILE A 81 -22.62 -10.38 -5.85
C ILE A 81 -22.86 -9.06 -5.12
N LEU A 82 -23.93 -8.97 -4.32
CA LEU A 82 -24.24 -7.80 -3.48
C LEU A 82 -23.14 -7.52 -2.45
N ILE A 83 -22.69 -8.52 -1.70
CA ILE A 83 -21.60 -8.34 -0.72
C ILE A 83 -20.31 -7.90 -1.43
N THR A 84 -20.01 -8.47 -2.59
CA THR A 84 -18.81 -8.10 -3.36
C THR A 84 -18.90 -6.64 -3.82
N PHE A 85 -20.07 -6.20 -4.27
CA PHE A 85 -20.30 -4.83 -4.72
C PHE A 85 -20.15 -3.81 -3.57
N GLU A 86 -20.72 -4.10 -2.39
CA GLU A 86 -20.56 -3.25 -1.20
C GLU A 86 -19.08 -3.13 -0.81
N THR A 87 -18.32 -4.24 -0.82
CA THR A 87 -16.89 -4.18 -0.50
C THR A 87 -16.08 -3.30 -1.45
N VAL A 88 -16.41 -3.30 -2.75
CA VAL A 88 -15.73 -2.45 -3.75
C VAL A 88 -16.02 -0.97 -3.50
N ILE A 89 -17.28 -0.62 -3.20
CA ILE A 89 -17.68 0.75 -2.87
C ILE A 89 -16.97 1.23 -1.59
N ASP A 90 -16.91 0.40 -0.55
CA ASP A 90 -16.27 0.73 0.71
C ASP A 90 -14.76 0.97 0.55
N ILE A 91 -14.08 0.13 -0.25
CA ILE A 91 -12.67 0.32 -0.57
C ILE A 91 -12.49 1.61 -1.37
N LEU A 92 -13.26 1.82 -2.44
CA LEU A 92 -13.18 3.03 -3.27
C LEU A 92 -13.40 4.31 -2.47
N SER A 93 -14.48 4.37 -1.69
CA SER A 93 -14.80 5.53 -0.85
C SER A 93 -13.73 5.77 0.23
N SER A 94 -13.01 4.74 0.65
CA SER A 94 -11.90 4.87 1.59
C SER A 94 -10.62 5.38 0.93
N ILE A 95 -10.25 4.85 -0.24
CA ILE A 95 -8.99 5.21 -0.91
C ILE A 95 -9.03 6.56 -1.62
N GLU A 96 -10.23 7.03 -2.01
CA GLU A 96 -10.42 8.34 -2.66
C GLU A 96 -10.42 9.51 -1.66
N LYS A 97 -10.50 9.23 -0.35
CA LYS A 97 -10.34 10.26 0.68
C LYS A 97 -8.93 10.85 0.62
N ALA A 98 -8.83 12.16 0.47
CA ALA A 98 -7.55 12.88 0.51
C ALA A 98 -6.74 12.52 1.78
N SER A 99 -7.42 12.38 2.92
CA SER A 99 -6.79 11.93 4.16
C SER A 99 -6.12 10.57 3.99
N PHE A 100 -6.78 9.57 3.40
CA PHE A 100 -6.16 8.26 3.18
C PHE A 100 -4.90 8.37 2.32
N VAL A 101 -4.96 9.13 1.24
CA VAL A 101 -3.82 9.35 0.34
C VAL A 101 -2.65 9.95 1.12
N VAL A 102 -2.86 11.06 1.84
CA VAL A 102 -1.81 11.70 2.65
C VAL A 102 -1.23 10.73 3.68
N HIS A 103 -2.07 10.00 4.43
CA HIS A 103 -1.60 9.01 5.39
C HIS A 103 -0.80 7.89 4.74
N MET A 104 -1.15 7.45 3.53
CA MET A 104 -0.42 6.42 2.80
C MET A 104 0.97 6.89 2.38
N PHE A 105 1.12 8.13 1.90
CA PHE A 105 2.42 8.69 1.55
C PHE A 105 3.31 8.81 2.80
N VAL A 106 2.83 9.52 3.83
CA VAL A 106 3.58 9.73 5.08
C VAL A 106 3.96 8.39 5.71
N LEU A 107 3.03 7.44 5.79
CA LEU A 107 3.33 6.14 6.38
C LEU A 107 4.36 5.37 5.56
N ASN A 108 4.29 5.41 4.22
CA ASN A 108 5.28 4.73 3.39
C ASN A 108 6.69 5.28 3.63
N ASP A 109 6.82 6.60 3.78
CA ASP A 109 8.10 7.27 4.00
C ASP A 109 8.67 6.97 5.40
N VAL A 110 7.81 6.85 6.41
CA VAL A 110 8.22 6.36 7.74
C VAL A 110 8.64 4.89 7.68
N LEU A 111 7.84 4.05 7.02
CA LEU A 111 8.06 2.60 6.97
C LEU A 111 9.32 2.22 6.19
N ILE A 112 9.69 2.96 5.14
CA ILE A 112 10.93 2.68 4.39
C ILE A 112 12.17 2.98 5.24
N ILE A 113 12.15 4.05 6.05
CA ILE A 113 13.25 4.37 6.97
C ILE A 113 13.40 3.26 8.02
N ILE A 114 12.28 2.85 8.64
CA ILE A 114 12.27 1.73 9.61
C ILE A 114 12.75 0.43 8.96
N TYR A 115 12.34 0.16 7.72
CA TYR A 115 12.76 -1.02 6.96
C TYR A 115 14.28 -1.03 6.73
N ILE A 116 14.86 0.09 6.31
CA ILE A 116 16.31 0.24 6.11
C ILE A 116 17.04 0.02 7.44
N LEU A 117 16.63 0.73 8.50
CA LEU A 117 17.21 0.57 9.84
C LEU A 117 17.17 -0.89 10.31
N SER A 118 16.01 -1.54 10.20
CA SER A 118 15.83 -2.94 10.58
C SER A 118 16.77 -3.88 9.83
N ASN A 119 17.01 -3.65 8.54
CA ASN A 119 17.92 -4.49 7.76
C ASN A 119 19.38 -4.25 8.14
N GLN A 120 19.77 -3.00 8.41
CA GLN A 120 21.13 -2.64 8.83
C GLN A 120 21.45 -3.29 10.17
N LEU A 121 20.59 -3.14 11.18
CA LEU A 121 20.77 -3.74 12.51
C LEU A 121 20.83 -5.29 12.51
N GLN A 122 20.29 -5.94 11.47
CA GLN A 122 20.31 -7.40 11.34
C GLN A 122 21.51 -7.93 10.54
N LYS A 123 22.40 -7.06 10.05
CA LYS A 123 23.61 -7.49 9.35
C LYS A 123 24.59 -8.14 10.31
N LYS A 124 25.03 -9.37 10.00
CA LYS A 124 25.95 -10.15 10.83
C LYS A 124 27.40 -9.64 10.85
N THR A 125 27.73 -8.67 10.01
CA THR A 125 29.12 -8.27 9.71
C THR A 125 29.47 -6.86 10.17
N GLU A 126 28.55 -6.14 10.80
CA GLU A 126 28.73 -4.73 11.14
C GLU A 126 29.23 -4.59 12.60
N PRO A 127 30.33 -3.86 12.88
CA PRO A 127 30.78 -3.62 14.25
C PRO A 127 29.77 -2.75 15.00
N LEU A 128 29.46 -3.08 16.26
CA LEU A 128 28.51 -2.32 17.09
C LEU A 128 28.85 -0.82 17.18
N GLY A 129 30.13 -0.45 17.00
CA GLY A 129 30.57 0.95 16.99
C GLY A 129 29.91 1.84 15.92
N ASN A 130 29.31 1.27 14.87
CA ASN A 130 28.61 2.03 13.83
C ASN A 130 27.12 2.27 14.12
N GLU A 131 26.56 1.69 15.19
CA GLU A 131 25.14 1.78 15.51
C GLU A 131 24.71 3.20 15.89
N ALA A 132 25.58 3.94 16.60
CA ALA A 132 25.32 5.34 16.94
C ALA A 132 25.19 6.22 15.69
N ASN A 133 26.04 6.00 14.68
CA ASN A 133 25.97 6.72 13.40
C ASN A 133 24.69 6.37 12.64
N LEU A 134 24.27 5.11 12.66
CA LEU A 134 23.02 4.66 12.05
C LEU A 134 21.80 5.29 12.72
N ILE A 135 21.77 5.34 14.05
CA ILE A 135 20.69 6.00 14.81
C ILE A 135 20.62 7.49 14.46
N ASN A 136 21.75 8.19 14.48
CA ASN A 136 21.81 9.60 14.11
C ASN A 136 21.36 9.84 12.66
N GLY A 137 21.77 8.98 11.72
CA GLY A 137 21.32 9.06 10.32
C GLY A 137 19.81 8.88 10.16
N VAL A 138 19.19 8.01 10.95
CA VAL A 138 17.72 7.85 10.98
C VAL A 138 17.03 9.09 11.54
N ILE A 139 17.56 9.67 12.63
CA ILE A 139 17.04 10.91 13.23
C ILE A 139 17.08 12.03 12.19
N THR A 140 18.24 12.26 11.57
CA THR A 140 18.40 13.29 10.52
C THR A 140 17.47 13.05 9.33
N SER A 141 17.23 11.79 8.94
CA SER A 141 16.28 11.47 7.86
C SER A 141 14.85 11.90 8.21
N PHE A 142 14.41 11.66 9.45
CA PHE A 142 13.10 12.11 9.92
C PHE A 142 12.99 13.62 10.07
N GLU A 143 14.06 14.29 10.52
CA GLU A 143 14.12 15.75 10.64
C GLU A 143 14.01 16.43 9.28
N ASN A 144 14.77 15.96 8.29
CA ASN A 144 14.74 16.49 6.93
C ASN A 144 13.36 16.32 6.29
N ASN A 145 12.74 15.14 6.45
CA ASN A 145 11.39 14.87 5.91
C ASN A 145 10.27 15.67 6.60
N ARG A 146 10.53 16.27 7.76
CA ARG A 146 9.58 17.14 8.48
C ARG A 146 9.70 18.61 8.12
N SER A 147 10.70 18.99 7.33
CA SER A 147 10.90 20.39 6.92
C SER A 147 9.84 20.85 5.92
N ASP A 148 9.50 22.15 5.94
CA ASP A 148 8.49 22.77 5.06
C ASP A 148 8.80 22.61 3.56
N GLU A 149 10.07 22.35 3.23
CA GLU A 149 10.56 22.08 1.88
C GLU A 149 10.06 20.74 1.32
N TYR A 150 9.77 19.76 2.18
CA TYR A 150 9.24 18.45 1.77
C TYR A 150 7.72 18.48 1.57
N VAL A 151 7.00 19.28 2.37
CA VAL A 151 5.53 19.41 2.33
C VAL A 151 5.07 20.11 1.04
N SER A 152 5.91 20.94 0.43
CA SER A 152 5.59 21.71 -0.78
C SER A 152 5.64 20.91 -2.10
N ILE A 153 6.07 19.63 -2.05
CA ILE A 153 6.22 18.75 -3.23
C ILE A 153 5.26 17.54 -3.22
N LEU A 154 4.47 17.39 -2.14
CA LEU A 154 3.40 16.39 -1.99
C LEU A 154 2.08 16.91 -2.58
#